data_AF-A0A1H0AZ95-F1
#
_entry.id   AF-A0A1H0AZ95-F1
#
_cell.length_a   1.000
_cell.length_b   1.000
_cell.length_c   1.000
_cell.angle_alpha   90.00
_cell.angle_beta   90.00
_cell.angle_gamma   90.00
#
_symmetry.space_group_name_H-M   'P 1'
#
loop_
_entity.id
_entity.type
_entity.pdbx_description
1 polymer ?
#
loop_
_entity_poly.entity_id
_entity_poly.type
_entity_poly.pdbx_seq_one_letter_code
_entity_poly.pdbx_strand_id
1 'polypeptide(L)'
;MHLMKKLVIISSILLLFLSSCSEKIDGSSEEKFKASAKKIKSKLSTEDQNRFEVALRVITASAMKHKFDHPEEDKNKSFNEITLEMVNGKSYDNVVDIAEQYLAEGHKMEIAGLKKDMADLAGRKAQEVALKKELDMLKGTLVKIDLVNGEPTIFAEFKNLSKDTLYRFTCSVFLKTDSGKFLTSSSSNSHTGKTSANGTVNPNDTFIATAGIGQLIMRDYPHVPWKTMKYPVKDLTRYHLVAGGITKQLRMYEREHDLSSVKWDYWDEMNFVKMTALIKKREAQKPTLDDLELSK
;
A
#
# COMPACT_ATOMS: atom_id res chain seq x y z
N MET A 1 -3.73 -46.18 -59.29
CA MET A 1 -3.13 -45.90 -57.96
C MET A 1 -2.98 -44.41 -57.61
N HIS A 2 -2.94 -43.48 -58.58
CA HIS A 2 -2.90 -42.02 -58.30
C HIS A 2 -4.26 -41.40 -57.90
N LEU A 3 -5.39 -41.97 -58.35
CA LEU A 3 -6.73 -41.46 -58.01
C LEU A 3 -7.11 -41.71 -56.54
N MET A 4 -6.76 -42.88 -55.97
CA MET A 4 -7.03 -43.21 -54.57
C MET A 4 -6.24 -42.34 -53.57
N LYS A 5 -5.01 -41.91 -53.92
CA LYS A 5 -4.21 -41.01 -53.07
C LYS A 5 -4.79 -39.60 -53.01
N LYS A 6 -5.43 -39.11 -54.09
CA LYS A 6 -6.11 -37.80 -54.09
C LYS A 6 -7.43 -37.83 -53.28
N LEU A 7 -8.16 -38.95 -53.29
CA LEU A 7 -9.40 -39.10 -52.51
C LEU A 7 -9.15 -39.14 -51.00
N VAL A 8 -8.06 -39.78 -50.57
CA VAL A 8 -7.67 -39.85 -49.14
C VAL A 8 -7.25 -38.48 -48.60
N ILE A 9 -6.52 -37.67 -49.40
CA ILE A 9 -6.11 -36.32 -48.99
C ILE A 9 -7.32 -35.37 -48.88
N ILE A 10 -8.30 -35.47 -49.79
CA ILE A 10 -9.54 -34.67 -49.73
C ILE A 10 -10.41 -35.10 -48.53
N SER A 11 -10.46 -36.40 -48.22
CA SER A 11 -11.19 -36.91 -47.06
C SER A 11 -10.58 -36.45 -45.73
N SER A 12 -9.25 -36.38 -45.62
CA SER A 12 -8.57 -35.88 -44.41
C SER A 12 -8.74 -34.37 -44.18
N ILE A 13 -8.89 -33.57 -45.24
CA ILE A 13 -9.19 -32.12 -45.14
C ILE A 13 -10.66 -31.90 -44.76
N LEU A 14 -11.59 -32.73 -45.25
CA LEU A 14 -13.02 -32.62 -44.91
C LEU A 14 -13.32 -33.01 -43.45
N LEU A 15 -12.56 -33.94 -42.87
CA LEU A 15 -12.65 -34.33 -41.45
C LEU A 15 -12.18 -33.22 -40.49
N LEU A 16 -11.29 -32.33 -40.92
CA LEU A 16 -10.87 -31.14 -40.14
C LEU A 16 -11.93 -30.02 -40.10
N PHE A 17 -12.88 -30.01 -41.04
CA PHE A 17 -14.00 -29.05 -41.04
C PHE A 17 -15.21 -29.51 -40.21
N LEU A 18 -15.29 -30.80 -39.86
CA LEU A 18 -16.40 -31.35 -39.07
C LEU A 18 -16.20 -31.24 -37.55
N SER A 19 -15.00 -30.90 -37.09
CA SER A 19 -14.68 -30.73 -35.66
C SER A 19 -14.93 -29.31 -35.12
N SER A 20 -15.44 -28.38 -35.93
CA SER A 20 -15.67 -26.97 -35.52
C SER A 20 -17.14 -26.62 -35.23
N CYS A 21 -18.07 -27.58 -35.21
CA CYS A 21 -19.49 -27.33 -34.93
C CYS A 21 -19.80 -27.22 -33.42
N SER A 22 -18.93 -26.57 -32.64
CA SER A 22 -19.30 -26.15 -31.27
C SER A 22 -20.45 -25.16 -31.35
N GLU A 23 -21.48 -25.32 -30.52
CA GLU A 23 -22.54 -24.33 -30.44
C GLU A 23 -22.01 -22.97 -30.01
N LYS A 24 -22.53 -21.93 -30.66
CA LYS A 24 -22.10 -20.55 -30.47
C LYS A 24 -23.21 -19.75 -29.84
N ILE A 25 -22.83 -18.80 -29.01
CA ILE A 25 -23.73 -17.76 -28.53
C ILE A 25 -24.18 -16.92 -29.73
N ASP A 26 -25.47 -16.65 -29.82
CA ASP A 26 -26.03 -15.65 -30.73
C ASP A 26 -26.33 -14.39 -29.91
N GLY A 27 -25.41 -13.43 -29.93
CA GLY A 27 -25.53 -12.15 -29.23
C GLY A 27 -26.26 -11.08 -30.06
N SER A 28 -26.89 -11.41 -31.19
CA SER A 28 -27.53 -10.39 -32.04
C SER A 28 -28.82 -9.79 -31.43
N SER A 29 -29.39 -10.43 -30.41
CA SER A 29 -30.43 -9.87 -29.53
C SER A 29 -30.44 -10.59 -28.19
N GLU A 30 -31.11 -10.02 -27.19
CA GLU A 30 -31.23 -10.65 -25.87
C GLU A 30 -31.99 -11.98 -25.93
N GLU A 31 -33.04 -12.08 -26.75
CA GLU A 31 -33.83 -13.31 -26.91
C GLU A 31 -33.00 -14.42 -27.54
N LYS A 32 -32.23 -14.09 -28.58
CA LYS A 32 -31.33 -15.03 -29.25
C LYS A 32 -30.18 -15.46 -28.35
N PHE A 33 -29.67 -14.54 -27.54
CA PHE A 33 -28.67 -14.84 -26.53
C PHE A 33 -29.21 -15.83 -25.51
N LYS A 34 -30.39 -15.56 -24.94
CA LYS A 34 -31.05 -16.46 -23.98
C LYS A 34 -31.27 -17.85 -24.58
N ALA A 35 -31.75 -17.93 -25.81
CA ALA A 35 -32.00 -19.21 -26.50
C ALA A 35 -30.71 -20.00 -26.75
N SER A 36 -29.69 -19.36 -27.31
CA SER A 36 -28.40 -19.98 -27.62
C SER A 36 -27.62 -20.36 -26.35
N ALA A 37 -27.57 -19.49 -25.34
CA ALA A 37 -26.94 -19.77 -24.05
C ALA A 37 -27.62 -20.94 -23.33
N LYS A 38 -28.96 -21.03 -23.35
CA LYS A 38 -29.70 -22.18 -22.80
C LYS A 38 -29.33 -23.49 -23.51
N LYS A 39 -29.21 -23.45 -24.84
CA LYS A 39 -28.81 -24.62 -25.64
C LYS A 39 -27.40 -25.09 -25.27
N ILE A 40 -26.45 -24.17 -25.16
CA ILE A 40 -25.08 -24.47 -24.70
C ILE A 40 -25.12 -25.09 -23.30
N LYS A 41 -25.77 -24.42 -22.33
CA LYS A 41 -25.87 -24.90 -20.95
C LYS A 41 -26.43 -26.32 -20.82
N SER A 42 -27.45 -26.67 -21.61
CA SER A 42 -28.05 -28.02 -21.55
C SER A 42 -27.11 -29.17 -21.91
N LYS A 43 -25.93 -28.88 -22.48
CA LYS A 43 -24.90 -29.87 -22.82
C LYS A 43 -23.69 -29.85 -21.90
N LEU A 44 -23.65 -28.92 -20.95
CA LEU A 44 -22.57 -28.75 -20.00
C LEU A 44 -22.87 -29.51 -18.71
N SER A 45 -21.81 -29.94 -18.02
CA SER A 45 -21.90 -30.44 -16.66
C SER A 45 -22.41 -29.34 -15.72
N THR A 46 -22.89 -29.68 -14.52
CA THR A 46 -23.30 -28.66 -13.54
C THR A 46 -22.16 -27.70 -13.18
N GLU A 47 -20.94 -28.21 -13.10
CA GLU A 47 -19.74 -27.41 -12.85
C GLU A 47 -19.46 -26.44 -14.00
N ASP A 48 -19.51 -26.92 -15.24
CA ASP A 48 -19.29 -26.07 -16.43
C ASP A 48 -20.41 -25.06 -16.66
N GLN A 49 -21.65 -25.39 -16.28
CA GLN A 49 -22.77 -24.44 -16.30
C GLN A 49 -22.51 -23.27 -15.34
N ASN A 50 -22.04 -23.57 -14.13
CA ASN A 50 -21.66 -22.53 -13.16
C ASN A 50 -20.49 -21.71 -13.68
N ARG A 51 -19.44 -22.37 -14.19
CA ARG A 51 -18.27 -21.69 -14.79
C ARG A 51 -18.66 -20.77 -15.93
N PHE A 52 -19.57 -21.21 -16.80
CA PHE A 52 -20.12 -20.40 -17.89
C PHE A 52 -20.88 -19.17 -17.38
N GLU A 53 -21.68 -19.31 -16.32
CA GLU A 53 -22.38 -18.19 -15.70
C GLU A 53 -21.43 -17.17 -15.08
N VAL A 54 -20.41 -17.64 -14.37
CA VAL A 54 -19.36 -16.77 -13.81
C VAL A 54 -18.61 -16.05 -14.93
N ALA A 55 -18.24 -16.76 -16.00
CA ALA A 55 -17.57 -16.17 -17.16
C ALA A 55 -18.40 -15.03 -17.78
N LEU A 56 -19.70 -15.24 -17.98
CA LEU A 56 -20.60 -14.20 -18.49
C LEU A 56 -20.66 -12.98 -17.56
N ARG A 57 -20.69 -13.17 -16.23
CA ARG A 57 -20.66 -12.05 -15.27
C ARG A 57 -19.35 -11.26 -15.33
N VAL A 58 -18.22 -11.94 -15.47
CA VAL A 58 -16.91 -11.30 -15.65
C VAL A 58 -16.88 -10.47 -16.93
N ILE A 59 -17.41 -11.00 -18.03
CA ILE A 59 -17.50 -10.28 -19.30
C ILE A 59 -18.42 -9.06 -19.16
N THR A 60 -19.57 -9.19 -18.48
CA THR A 60 -20.45 -8.05 -18.19
C THR A 60 -19.75 -6.98 -17.35
N ALA A 61 -19.02 -7.36 -16.30
CA ALA A 61 -18.24 -6.42 -15.50
C ALA A 61 -17.16 -5.72 -16.35
N SER A 62 -16.55 -6.44 -17.27
CA SER A 62 -15.55 -5.91 -18.21
C SER A 62 -16.18 -4.94 -19.22
N ALA A 63 -17.39 -5.24 -19.72
CA ALA A 63 -18.17 -4.33 -20.56
C ALA A 63 -18.51 -3.01 -19.83
N MET A 64 -18.90 -3.11 -18.56
CA MET A 64 -19.15 -1.93 -17.72
C MET A 64 -17.90 -1.08 -17.56
N LYS A 65 -16.76 -1.71 -17.27
CA LYS A 65 -15.46 -1.03 -17.16
C LYS A 65 -15.07 -0.37 -18.47
N HIS A 66 -15.17 -1.08 -19.59
CA HIS A 66 -14.84 -0.55 -20.92
C HIS A 66 -15.62 0.73 -21.22
N LYS A 67 -16.95 0.70 -21.05
CA LYS A 67 -17.78 1.89 -21.28
C LYS A 67 -17.46 3.04 -20.32
N PHE A 68 -17.07 2.74 -19.08
CA PHE A 68 -16.69 3.77 -18.11
C PHE A 68 -15.35 4.43 -18.48
N ASP A 69 -14.38 3.64 -18.94
CA ASP A 69 -13.06 4.13 -19.37
C ASP A 69 -13.10 4.80 -20.76
N HIS A 70 -14.05 4.40 -21.61
CA HIS A 70 -14.22 4.85 -23.00
C HIS A 70 -15.64 5.36 -23.31
N PRO A 71 -16.13 6.40 -22.61
CA PRO A 71 -17.53 6.82 -22.69
C PRO A 71 -17.96 7.32 -24.08
N GLU A 72 -17.02 7.84 -24.89
CA GLU A 72 -17.32 8.32 -26.23
C GLU A 72 -17.40 7.20 -27.28
N GLU A 73 -16.68 6.09 -27.09
CA GLU A 73 -16.70 4.93 -28.01
C GLU A 73 -18.04 4.18 -27.93
N ASP A 74 -18.62 4.13 -26.73
CA ASP A 74 -19.85 3.38 -26.42
C ASP A 74 -21.04 4.27 -26.04
N LYS A 75 -21.01 5.56 -26.39
CA LYS A 75 -21.94 6.58 -25.89
C LYS A 75 -23.42 6.17 -25.90
N ASN A 76 -23.85 5.52 -26.98
CA ASN A 76 -25.25 5.12 -27.21
C ASN A 76 -25.54 3.64 -26.92
N LYS A 77 -24.55 2.86 -26.46
CA LYS A 77 -24.73 1.43 -26.15
C LYS A 77 -24.98 1.21 -24.68
N SER A 78 -25.93 0.37 -24.32
CA SER A 78 -26.08 -0.17 -22.97
C SER A 78 -24.95 -1.15 -22.64
N PHE A 79 -24.70 -1.38 -21.34
CA PHE A 79 -23.76 -2.44 -20.91
C PHE A 79 -24.16 -3.82 -21.45
N ASN A 80 -25.47 -4.06 -21.62
CA ASN A 80 -25.99 -5.31 -22.17
C ASN A 80 -25.62 -5.46 -23.65
N GLU A 81 -25.80 -4.41 -24.46
CA GLU A 81 -25.42 -4.44 -25.88
C GLU A 81 -23.91 -4.72 -26.06
N ILE A 82 -23.06 -4.07 -25.27
CA ILE A 82 -21.60 -4.32 -25.29
C ILE A 82 -21.30 -5.76 -24.89
N THR A 83 -21.93 -6.26 -23.81
CA THR A 83 -21.77 -7.65 -23.36
C THR A 83 -22.14 -8.63 -24.48
N LEU A 84 -23.28 -8.42 -25.12
CA LEU A 84 -23.79 -9.25 -26.21
C LEU A 84 -22.83 -9.26 -27.41
N GLU A 85 -22.27 -8.10 -27.78
CA GLU A 85 -21.25 -7.98 -28.83
C GLU A 85 -19.98 -8.78 -28.48
N MET A 86 -19.51 -8.72 -27.24
CA MET A 86 -18.29 -9.41 -26.79
C MET A 86 -18.42 -10.95 -26.87
N VAL A 87 -19.61 -11.49 -26.64
CA VAL A 87 -19.86 -12.94 -26.65
C VAL A 87 -20.44 -13.47 -27.95
N ASN A 88 -20.88 -12.61 -28.87
CA ASN A 88 -21.52 -13.03 -30.11
C ASN A 88 -20.59 -13.94 -30.95
N GLY A 89 -21.10 -15.08 -31.38
CA GLY A 89 -20.37 -16.06 -32.18
C GLY A 89 -19.32 -16.87 -31.39
N LYS A 90 -19.22 -16.70 -30.07
CA LYS A 90 -18.27 -17.43 -29.22
C LYS A 90 -18.86 -18.77 -28.75
N SER A 91 -18.02 -19.80 -28.70
CA SER A 91 -18.36 -21.06 -28.04
C SER A 91 -18.28 -20.94 -26.51
N TYR A 92 -18.69 -21.96 -25.77
CA TYR A 92 -18.46 -22.04 -24.32
C TYR A 92 -16.98 -21.82 -23.96
N ASP A 93 -16.07 -22.59 -24.55
CA ASP A 93 -14.63 -22.50 -24.25
C ASP A 93 -14.09 -21.09 -24.53
N ASN A 94 -14.51 -20.50 -25.65
CA ASN A 94 -14.11 -19.13 -25.99
C ASN A 94 -14.64 -18.09 -24.98
N VAL A 95 -15.85 -18.26 -24.45
CA VAL A 95 -16.40 -17.37 -23.43
C VAL A 95 -15.62 -17.49 -22.13
N VAL A 96 -15.27 -18.72 -21.73
CA VAL A 96 -14.43 -18.99 -20.56
C VAL A 96 -13.05 -18.36 -20.73
N ASP A 97 -12.38 -18.58 -21.87
CA ASP A 97 -11.06 -18.03 -22.16
C ASP A 97 -11.04 -16.49 -22.13
N ILE A 98 -12.04 -15.86 -22.74
CA ILE A 98 -12.17 -14.39 -22.74
C ILE A 98 -12.35 -13.86 -21.30
N ALA A 99 -13.17 -14.54 -20.49
CA ALA A 99 -13.38 -14.12 -19.10
C ALA A 99 -12.11 -14.29 -18.25
N GLU A 100 -11.38 -15.40 -18.40
CA GLU A 100 -10.08 -15.61 -17.73
C GLU A 100 -9.05 -14.54 -18.14
N GLN A 101 -9.03 -14.16 -19.42
CA GLN A 101 -8.19 -13.05 -19.90
C GLN A 101 -8.54 -11.74 -19.21
N TYR A 102 -9.83 -11.39 -19.11
CA TYR A 102 -10.25 -10.17 -18.42
C TYR A 102 -9.93 -10.17 -16.93
N LEU A 103 -10.04 -11.32 -16.24
CA LEU A 103 -9.59 -11.43 -14.85
C LEU A 103 -8.09 -11.19 -14.72
N ALA A 104 -7.29 -11.81 -15.60
CA ALA A 104 -5.85 -11.65 -15.59
C ALA A 104 -5.43 -10.19 -15.90
N GLU A 105 -6.09 -9.53 -16.85
CA GLU A 105 -5.84 -8.13 -17.20
C GLU A 105 -6.27 -7.19 -16.09
N GLY A 106 -7.48 -7.35 -15.55
CA GLY A 106 -7.99 -6.56 -14.42
C GLY A 106 -7.09 -6.65 -13.20
N HIS A 107 -6.62 -7.85 -12.86
CA HIS A 107 -5.67 -8.08 -11.76
C HIS A 107 -4.32 -7.40 -11.99
N LYS A 108 -3.78 -7.46 -13.22
CA LYS A 108 -2.56 -6.74 -13.58
C LYS A 108 -2.74 -5.22 -13.44
N MET A 109 -3.88 -4.68 -13.87
CA MET A 109 -4.21 -3.26 -13.75
C MET A 109 -4.37 -2.84 -12.28
N GLU A 110 -5.03 -3.65 -11.43
CA GLU A 110 -5.14 -3.39 -9.98
C GLU A 110 -3.75 -3.30 -9.34
N ILE A 111 -2.89 -4.29 -9.61
CA ILE A 111 -1.50 -4.29 -9.11
C ILE A 111 -0.73 -3.07 -9.62
N ALA A 112 -0.88 -2.71 -10.90
CA ALA A 112 -0.21 -1.55 -11.47
C ALA A 112 -0.66 -0.23 -10.80
N GLY A 113 -1.97 -0.08 -10.54
CA GLY A 113 -2.52 1.04 -9.78
C GLY A 113 -1.95 1.13 -8.37
N LEU A 114 -1.99 0.02 -7.62
CA LEU A 114 -1.41 -0.06 -6.28
C LEU A 114 0.08 0.28 -6.26
N LYS A 115 0.85 -0.18 -7.26
CA LYS A 115 2.28 0.14 -7.40
C LYS A 115 2.54 1.60 -7.70
N LYS A 116 1.67 2.25 -8.49
CA LYS A 116 1.77 3.68 -8.76
C LYS A 116 1.57 4.48 -7.48
N ASP A 117 0.50 4.21 -6.74
CA ASP A 117 0.22 4.88 -5.46
C ASP A 117 1.33 4.61 -4.43
N MET A 118 1.90 3.39 -4.45
CA MET A 118 3.05 3.03 -3.62
C MET A 118 4.31 3.84 -3.97
N ALA A 119 4.55 4.11 -5.25
CA ALA A 119 5.72 4.89 -5.68
C ALA A 119 5.66 6.32 -5.12
N ASP A 120 4.47 6.93 -5.09
CA ASP A 120 4.27 8.26 -4.51
C ASP A 120 4.53 8.25 -3.00
N LEU A 121 4.01 7.26 -2.27
CA LEU A 121 4.32 7.08 -0.85
C LEU A 121 5.82 6.83 -0.61
N ALA A 122 6.45 5.98 -1.42
CA ALA A 122 7.88 5.70 -1.32
C ALA A 122 8.73 6.96 -1.53
N GLY A 123 8.32 7.82 -2.48
CA GLY A 123 8.96 9.12 -2.73
C GLY A 123 8.89 10.03 -1.51
N ARG A 124 7.70 10.18 -0.90
CA ARG A 124 7.52 10.98 0.33
C ARG A 124 8.33 10.42 1.50
N LYS A 125 8.34 9.09 1.68
CA LYS A 125 9.16 8.43 2.71
C LYS A 125 10.66 8.68 2.51
N ALA A 126 11.14 8.59 1.27
CA ALA A 126 12.53 8.85 0.95
C ALA A 126 12.93 10.31 1.24
N GLN A 127 12.06 11.27 0.91
CA GLN A 127 12.23 12.68 1.28
C GLN A 127 12.29 12.87 2.79
N GLU A 128 11.39 12.23 3.55
CA GLU A 128 11.38 12.28 5.01
C GLU A 128 12.69 11.75 5.61
N VAL A 129 13.17 10.60 5.12
CA VAL A 129 14.44 9.99 5.55
C VAL A 129 15.64 10.89 5.23
N ALA A 130 15.68 11.45 4.01
CA ALA A 130 16.75 12.37 3.62
C ALA A 130 16.74 13.63 4.50
N LEU A 131 15.57 14.19 4.76
CA LEU A 131 15.43 15.38 5.59
C LEU A 131 15.79 15.11 7.06
N LYS A 132 15.42 13.96 7.62
CA LYS A 132 15.87 13.53 8.96
C LYS A 132 17.39 13.47 9.05
N LYS A 133 18.06 12.99 8.00
CA LYS A 133 19.53 12.96 7.94
C LYS A 133 20.15 14.36 7.92
N GLU A 134 19.52 15.33 7.25
CA GLU A 134 19.93 16.73 7.33
C GLU A 134 19.70 17.31 8.74
N LEU A 135 18.54 17.02 9.35
CA LEU A 135 18.21 17.49 10.70
C LEU A 135 19.10 16.87 11.79
N ASP A 136 19.68 15.69 11.55
CA ASP A 136 20.66 15.03 12.43
C ASP A 136 21.98 15.80 12.56
N MET A 137 22.17 16.90 11.82
CA MET A 137 23.22 17.89 12.13
C MET A 137 23.09 18.44 13.56
N LEU A 138 21.88 18.53 14.12
CA LEU A 138 21.68 18.73 15.54
C LEU A 138 21.19 17.40 16.14
N LYS A 139 22.12 16.57 16.60
CA LYS A 139 21.82 15.19 16.98
C LYS A 139 21.42 15.10 18.44
N GLY A 140 20.25 14.54 18.72
CA GLY A 140 19.76 14.25 20.06
C GLY A 140 20.06 12.80 20.50
N THR A 141 20.69 12.61 21.65
CA THR A 141 20.97 11.29 22.24
C THR A 141 20.52 11.21 23.68
N LEU A 142 20.03 10.04 24.11
CA LEU A 142 19.69 9.80 25.52
C LEU A 142 20.93 9.91 26.39
N VAL A 143 20.82 10.67 27.47
CA VAL A 143 21.80 10.69 28.56
C VAL A 143 21.35 9.74 29.66
N LYS A 144 20.11 9.92 30.15
CA LYS A 144 19.49 9.11 31.19
C LYS A 144 17.99 9.42 31.31
N ILE A 145 17.26 8.54 31.98
CA ILE A 145 16.01 8.87 32.67
C ILE A 145 16.31 8.94 34.17
N ASP A 146 15.90 10.00 34.85
CA ASP A 146 16.12 10.19 36.28
C ASP A 146 14.88 10.79 36.96
N LEU A 147 14.84 10.80 38.28
CA LEU A 147 13.74 11.42 39.02
C LEU A 147 13.98 12.92 39.20
N VAL A 148 13.00 13.73 38.80
CA VAL A 148 12.93 15.17 39.10
C VAL A 148 11.66 15.39 39.90
N ASN A 149 11.80 15.86 41.15
CA ASN A 149 10.67 16.00 42.08
C ASN A 149 9.84 14.71 42.25
N GLY A 150 10.50 13.55 42.20
CA GLY A 150 9.85 12.24 42.32
C GLY A 150 9.22 11.72 41.03
N GLU A 151 9.26 12.47 39.92
CA GLU A 151 8.71 12.04 38.63
C GLU A 151 9.81 11.68 37.62
N PRO A 152 9.68 10.56 36.88
CA PRO A 152 10.64 10.18 35.86
C PRO A 152 10.73 11.24 34.76
N THR A 153 11.95 11.67 34.47
CA THR A 153 12.27 12.70 33.48
C THR A 153 13.37 12.21 32.56
N ILE A 154 13.15 12.32 31.27
CA ILE A 154 14.11 11.98 30.22
C ILE A 154 15.06 13.15 30.05
N PHE A 155 16.36 12.87 30.01
CA PHE A 155 17.42 13.84 29.70
C PHE A 155 18.06 13.42 28.38
N ALA A 156 17.98 14.30 27.38
CA ALA A 156 18.63 14.12 26.09
C ALA A 156 19.64 15.24 25.85
N GLU A 157 20.84 14.87 25.41
CA GLU A 157 21.86 15.80 24.96
C GLU A 157 21.70 16.02 23.46
N PHE A 158 21.68 17.28 23.06
CA PHE A 158 21.72 17.69 21.67
C PHE A 158 23.09 18.26 21.36
N LYS A 159 23.74 17.74 20.33
CA LYS A 159 25.06 18.18 19.86
C LYS A 159 24.96 18.74 18.46
N ASN A 160 25.50 19.95 18.25
CA ASN A 160 25.66 20.51 16.91
C ASN A 160 26.88 19.86 16.23
N LEU A 161 26.61 19.00 15.26
CA LEU A 161 27.58 18.32 14.41
C LEU A 161 27.86 19.06 13.09
N SER A 162 27.14 20.16 12.82
CA SER A 162 27.41 20.99 11.65
C SER A 162 28.67 21.83 11.83
N LYS A 163 29.14 22.43 10.73
CA LYS A 163 30.23 23.41 10.73
C LYS A 163 29.73 24.83 10.99
N ASP A 164 28.42 25.02 11.04
CA ASP A 164 27.76 26.33 11.14
C ASP A 164 27.19 26.54 12.54
N THR A 165 27.09 27.80 12.97
CA THR A 165 26.30 28.14 14.15
C THR A 165 24.82 28.02 13.83
N LEU A 166 24.05 27.43 14.74
CA LEU A 166 22.60 27.29 14.62
C LEU A 166 21.92 28.42 15.37
N TYR A 167 20.98 29.12 14.71
CA TYR A 167 20.33 30.32 15.27
C TYR A 167 18.85 30.12 15.60
N ARG A 168 18.20 29.11 15.00
CA ARG A 168 16.84 28.70 15.35
C ARG A 168 16.68 27.22 15.07
N PHE A 169 16.12 26.50 16.03
CA PHE A 169 15.88 25.08 15.91
C PHE A 169 14.69 24.68 16.79
N THR A 170 14.02 23.60 16.38
CA THR A 170 12.96 22.97 17.14
C THR A 170 13.37 21.54 17.40
N CYS A 171 13.45 21.17 18.67
CA CYS A 171 13.81 19.84 19.11
C CYS A 171 12.63 19.20 19.87
N SER A 172 12.65 17.89 20.01
CA SER A 172 11.72 17.16 20.86
C SER A 172 12.46 16.03 21.56
N VAL A 173 12.13 15.82 22.83
CA VAL A 173 12.59 14.66 23.58
C VAL A 173 11.46 13.64 23.57
N PHE A 174 11.79 12.40 23.22
CA PHE A 174 10.80 11.35 23.00
C PHE A 174 11.05 10.12 23.85
N LEU A 175 9.97 9.36 24.03
CA LEU A 175 9.96 7.99 24.51
C LEU A 175 9.06 7.16 23.59
N LYS A 176 9.54 5.99 23.18
CA LYS A 176 8.80 5.05 22.36
C LYS A 176 9.09 3.61 22.78
N THR A 177 8.25 2.68 22.37
CA THR A 177 8.55 1.24 22.46
C THR A 177 9.65 0.85 21.47
N ASP A 178 10.27 -0.30 21.67
CA ASP A 178 11.15 -0.94 20.68
C ASP A 178 10.45 -1.20 19.33
N SER A 179 9.13 -1.45 19.35
CA SER A 179 8.27 -1.54 18.17
C SER A 179 7.99 -0.20 17.49
N GLY A 180 8.46 0.92 18.05
CA GLY A 180 8.39 2.24 17.42
C GLY A 180 7.16 3.08 17.80
N LYS A 181 6.26 2.58 18.65
CA LYS A 181 5.08 3.34 19.13
C LYS A 181 5.52 4.42 20.11
N PHE A 182 5.25 5.69 19.80
CA PHE A 182 5.53 6.80 20.72
C PHE A 182 4.63 6.73 21.96
N LEU A 183 5.27 6.81 23.14
CA LEU A 183 4.62 6.95 24.45
C LEU A 183 4.46 8.43 24.80
N THR A 184 5.48 9.22 24.49
CA THR A 184 5.44 10.68 24.61
C THR A 184 6.46 11.33 23.68
N SER A 185 6.14 12.54 23.26
CA SER A 185 7.06 13.46 22.62
C SER A 185 6.69 14.83 23.14
N SER A 186 7.47 15.39 24.05
CA SER A 186 7.33 16.82 24.33
C SER A 186 8.06 17.59 23.23
N SER A 187 7.34 18.48 22.56
CA SER A 187 8.02 19.60 21.91
C SER A 187 8.63 20.43 23.03
N SER A 188 9.96 20.43 23.14
CA SER A 188 10.60 21.55 23.81
C SER A 188 10.32 22.74 22.90
N ASN A 189 9.34 23.56 23.29
CA ASN A 189 9.11 24.84 22.64
C ASN A 189 10.47 25.55 22.55
N SER A 190 10.74 26.05 21.35
CA SER A 190 11.70 27.10 21.04
C SER A 190 12.15 27.87 22.28
N HIS A 191 13.44 27.82 22.60
CA HIS A 191 14.08 28.79 23.49
C HIS A 191 13.40 29.01 24.85
N THR A 192 13.62 28.11 25.83
CA THR A 192 13.83 28.52 27.23
C THR A 192 14.81 27.62 28.01
N GLY A 193 15.59 26.78 27.32
CA GLY A 193 16.60 25.91 27.94
C GLY A 193 18.02 26.36 27.65
N LYS A 194 18.47 27.45 28.30
CA LYS A 194 19.88 27.91 28.45
C LYS A 194 20.89 27.45 27.37
N THR A 195 20.98 28.17 26.26
CA THR A 195 22.14 28.13 25.34
C THR A 195 22.51 29.54 24.91
N SER A 196 23.54 30.10 25.55
CA SER A 196 24.04 31.49 25.39
C SER A 196 22.99 32.58 25.61
N ALA A 197 23.42 33.82 25.87
CA ALA A 197 22.50 34.95 26.02
C ALA A 197 21.67 35.25 24.74
N ASN A 198 22.02 34.62 23.60
CA ASN A 198 21.48 34.92 22.28
C ASN A 198 20.80 33.73 21.58
N GLY A 199 20.66 32.56 22.24
CA GLY A 199 19.88 31.47 21.66
C GLY A 199 20.54 30.67 20.53
N THR A 200 21.86 30.77 20.40
CA THR A 200 22.64 30.08 19.36
C THR A 200 23.33 28.82 19.89
N VAL A 201 23.62 27.86 19.00
CA VAL A 201 24.44 26.67 19.30
C VAL A 201 25.60 26.61 18.30
N ASN A 202 26.83 26.82 18.76
CA ASN A 202 28.01 26.83 17.87
C ASN A 202 28.40 25.41 17.46
N PRO A 203 29.28 25.26 16.45
CA PRO A 203 29.81 23.95 16.07
C PRO A 203 30.41 23.21 17.28
N ASN A 204 30.03 21.94 17.45
CA ASN A 204 30.40 21.05 18.55
C ASN A 204 29.83 21.39 19.94
N ASP A 205 29.11 22.51 20.10
CA ASP A 205 28.42 22.80 21.35
C ASP A 205 27.33 21.76 21.62
N THR A 206 27.07 21.54 22.91
CA THR A 206 26.04 20.63 23.41
C THR A 206 25.09 21.34 24.36
N PHE A 207 23.84 20.90 24.40
CA PHE A 207 22.89 21.29 25.44
C PHE A 207 21.99 20.14 25.86
N ILE A 208 21.41 20.25 27.05
CA ILE A 208 20.47 19.25 27.57
C ILE A 208 19.05 19.76 27.42
N ALA A 209 18.19 18.92 26.85
CA ALA A 209 16.74 19.09 26.88
C ALA A 209 16.10 17.96 27.67
N THR A 210 14.93 18.23 28.26
CA THR A 210 14.25 17.29 29.15
C THR A 210 12.79 17.11 28.80
N ALA A 211 12.25 15.92 29.08
CA ALA A 211 10.82 15.63 29.01
C ALA A 211 10.37 14.84 30.24
N GLY A 212 9.38 15.37 30.97
CA GLY A 212 8.71 14.61 32.03
C GLY A 212 7.89 13.45 31.46
N ILE A 213 7.91 12.31 32.14
CA ILE A 213 7.03 11.18 31.88
C ILE A 213 5.84 11.33 32.84
N GLY A 214 4.78 11.97 32.35
CA GLY A 214 3.60 12.26 33.15
C GLY A 214 2.82 11.01 33.59
N GLN A 215 2.03 11.18 34.65
CA GLN A 215 1.24 10.10 35.27
C GLN A 215 0.31 9.35 34.29
N LEU A 216 -0.23 10.04 33.28
CA LEU A 216 -1.08 9.41 32.25
C LEU A 216 -0.32 8.35 31.45
N ILE A 217 0.92 8.65 31.03
CA ILE A 217 1.78 7.70 30.31
C ILE A 217 2.10 6.51 31.21
N MET A 218 2.44 6.78 32.48
CA MET A 218 2.74 5.72 33.43
C MET A 218 1.54 4.78 33.66
N ARG A 219 0.33 5.33 33.69
CA ARG A 219 -0.93 4.57 33.82
C ARG A 219 -1.26 3.76 32.56
N ASP A 220 -1.10 4.36 31.38
CA ASP A 220 -1.48 3.73 30.11
C ASP A 220 -0.48 2.65 29.66
N TYR A 221 0.72 2.62 30.28
CA TYR A 221 1.76 1.61 30.06
C TYR A 221 2.16 0.92 31.38
N PRO A 222 1.25 0.15 32.01
CA PRO A 222 1.47 -0.42 33.35
C PRO A 222 2.45 -1.60 33.36
N HIS A 223 2.75 -2.19 32.19
CA HIS A 223 3.74 -3.26 32.05
C HIS A 223 5.19 -2.75 32.22
N VAL A 224 5.40 -1.44 32.05
CA VAL A 224 6.69 -0.83 32.34
C VAL A 224 6.79 -0.59 33.85
N PRO A 225 7.86 -1.06 34.53
CA PRO A 225 7.95 -1.04 35.99
C PRO A 225 8.34 0.34 36.55
N TRP A 226 7.65 1.42 36.17
CA TRP A 226 8.06 2.81 36.43
C TRP A 226 8.44 3.11 37.88
N LYS A 227 7.72 2.51 38.85
CA LYS A 227 7.92 2.70 40.30
C LYS A 227 9.06 1.88 40.89
N THR A 228 9.46 0.78 40.23
CA THR A 228 10.50 -0.13 40.71
C THR A 228 11.77 -0.10 39.85
N MET A 229 11.78 0.73 38.79
CA MET A 229 13.00 1.04 38.05
C MET A 229 14.07 1.62 38.98
N LYS A 230 15.31 1.17 38.78
CA LYS A 230 16.47 1.74 39.46
C LYS A 230 16.98 2.94 38.64
N TYR A 231 16.65 4.15 39.10
CA TYR A 231 17.13 5.40 38.52
C TYR A 231 18.54 5.76 39.03
N PRO A 232 19.39 6.42 38.22
CA PRO A 232 19.15 6.81 36.83
C PRO A 232 19.21 5.60 35.87
N VAL A 233 18.32 5.58 34.88
CA VAL A 233 18.28 4.56 33.83
C VAL A 233 18.99 5.08 32.59
N LYS A 234 20.11 4.46 32.22
CA LYS A 234 20.86 4.78 30.98
C LYS A 234 20.57 3.81 29.84
N ASP A 235 20.24 2.56 30.18
CA ASP A 235 19.89 1.52 29.23
C ASP A 235 18.43 1.11 29.43
N LEU A 236 17.64 1.28 28.36
CA LEU A 236 16.20 1.05 28.31
C LEU A 236 15.83 -0.27 27.65
N THR A 237 16.80 -1.02 27.12
CA THR A 237 16.57 -2.27 26.37
C THR A 237 15.79 -3.29 27.20
N ARG A 238 16.16 -3.47 28.48
CA ARG A 238 15.47 -4.36 29.44
C ARG A 238 14.00 -4.01 29.71
N TYR A 239 13.55 -2.84 29.26
CA TYR A 239 12.17 -2.37 29.42
C TYR A 239 11.43 -2.28 28.10
N HIS A 240 12.03 -2.72 26.98
CA HIS A 240 11.45 -2.60 25.63
C HIS A 240 11.15 -1.14 25.26
N LEU A 241 12.00 -0.21 25.73
CA LEU A 241 11.84 1.23 25.52
C LEU A 241 13.06 1.82 24.78
N VAL A 242 12.80 2.89 24.05
CA VAL A 242 13.80 3.73 23.40
C VAL A 242 13.47 5.19 23.70
N ALA A 243 14.45 5.95 24.16
CA ALA A 243 14.32 7.38 24.38
C ALA A 243 15.47 8.14 23.71
N GLY A 244 15.27 9.43 23.49
CA GLY A 244 16.30 10.28 22.88
C GLY A 244 15.75 11.66 22.51
N GLY A 245 16.52 12.37 21.69
CA GLY A 245 16.14 13.64 21.12
C GLY A 245 15.99 13.54 19.60
N ILE A 246 15.06 14.30 19.04
CA ILE A 246 14.90 14.47 17.60
C ILE A 246 14.82 15.96 17.27
N THR A 247 15.51 16.36 16.20
CA THR A 247 15.40 17.71 15.64
C THR A 247 14.31 17.71 14.58
N LYS A 248 13.35 18.63 14.71
CA LYS A 248 12.20 18.78 13.80
C LYS A 248 12.39 19.93 12.83
N GLN A 249 13.12 20.97 13.25
CA GLN A 249 13.42 22.12 12.41
C GLN A 249 14.81 22.66 12.74
N LEU A 250 15.52 23.12 11.72
CA LEU A 250 16.83 23.73 11.79
C LEU A 250 16.88 24.93 10.85
N ARG A 251 17.32 26.08 11.33
CA ARG A 251 17.60 27.27 10.52
C ARG A 251 19.03 27.73 10.74
N MET A 252 19.76 27.77 9.64
CA MET A 252 21.09 28.34 9.46
C MET A 252 20.97 29.60 8.60
N TYR A 253 22.03 30.41 8.48
CA TYR A 253 21.96 31.69 7.75
C TYR A 253 21.39 31.59 6.33
N GLU A 254 21.80 30.56 5.57
CA GLU A 254 21.42 30.38 4.17
C GLU A 254 20.49 29.18 3.92
N ARG A 255 20.14 28.42 4.96
CA ARG A 255 19.49 27.11 4.82
C ARG A 255 18.48 26.88 5.92
N GLU A 256 17.33 26.34 5.55
CA GLU A 256 16.28 25.92 6.47
C GLU A 256 15.84 24.50 6.14
N HIS A 257 15.75 23.67 7.18
CA HIS A 257 15.25 22.30 7.11
C HIS A 257 14.10 22.19 8.10
N ASP A 258 12.94 21.73 7.63
CA ASP A 258 11.74 21.60 8.46
C ASP A 258 11.02 20.29 8.14
N LEU A 259 10.97 19.38 9.10
CA LEU A 259 10.34 18.07 8.93
C LEU A 259 8.86 18.17 8.54
N SER A 260 8.17 19.27 8.87
CA SER A 260 6.79 19.52 8.46
C SER A 260 6.62 19.85 6.96
N SER A 261 7.73 20.15 6.26
CA SER A 261 7.72 20.34 4.81
C SER A 261 7.46 19.05 4.03
N VAL A 262 7.72 17.89 4.64
CA VAL A 262 7.38 16.58 4.09
C VAL A 262 6.08 16.11 4.72
N LYS A 263 5.04 15.96 3.90
CA LYS A 263 3.76 15.36 4.32
C LYS A 263 3.95 13.84 4.47
N TRP A 264 4.50 13.42 5.60
CA TRP A 264 4.61 12.03 6.01
C TRP A 264 4.17 11.90 7.46
N ASP A 265 3.12 11.13 7.70
CA ASP A 265 2.59 10.90 9.04
C ASP A 265 2.47 9.41 9.38
N TYR A 266 1.91 9.14 10.57
CA TYR A 266 1.67 7.78 11.03
C TYR A 266 0.73 6.98 10.11
N TRP A 267 -0.26 7.63 9.50
CA TRP A 267 -1.21 6.99 8.60
C TRP A 267 -0.56 6.66 7.26
N ASP A 268 0.30 7.54 6.75
CA ASP A 268 1.13 7.27 5.56
C ASP A 268 2.02 6.02 5.80
N GLU A 269 2.70 5.93 6.96
CA GLU A 269 3.52 4.77 7.31
C GLU A 269 2.69 3.48 7.38
N MET A 270 1.52 3.52 8.04
CA MET A 270 0.60 2.38 8.09
C MET A 270 0.12 1.96 6.70
N ASN A 271 -0.24 2.92 5.85
CA ASN A 271 -0.70 2.67 4.49
C ASN A 271 0.41 2.08 3.63
N PHE A 272 1.64 2.58 3.75
CA PHE A 272 2.81 2.03 3.06
C PHE A 272 3.03 0.55 3.41
N VAL A 273 2.98 0.19 4.69
CA VAL A 273 3.12 -1.22 5.12
C VAL A 273 1.98 -2.08 4.59
N LYS A 274 0.73 -1.62 4.73
CA LYS A 274 -0.46 -2.35 4.28
C LYS A 274 -0.46 -2.58 2.77
N MET A 275 -0.19 -1.55 1.98
CA MET A 275 -0.15 -1.64 0.52
C MET A 275 1.01 -2.53 0.06
N THR A 276 2.17 -2.50 0.74
CA THR A 276 3.29 -3.38 0.42
C THR A 276 2.89 -4.85 0.58
N ALA A 277 2.24 -5.17 1.70
CA ALA A 277 1.73 -6.52 1.96
C ALA A 277 0.64 -6.92 0.95
N LEU A 278 -0.26 -5.99 0.61
CA LEU A 278 -1.34 -6.24 -0.35
C LEU A 278 -0.81 -6.52 -1.76
N ILE A 279 0.13 -5.71 -2.27
CA ILE A 279 0.77 -5.92 -3.58
C ILE A 279 1.42 -7.30 -3.62
N LYS A 280 2.22 -7.65 -2.60
CA LYS A 280 2.88 -8.97 -2.52
C LYS A 280 1.87 -10.12 -2.52
N LYS A 281 0.77 -9.97 -1.77
CA LYS A 281 -0.31 -10.96 -1.75
C LYS A 281 -0.95 -11.11 -3.13
N ARG A 282 -1.26 -10.00 -3.80
CA ARG A 282 -1.89 -9.99 -5.13
C ARG A 282 -0.98 -10.56 -6.20
N GLU A 283 0.31 -10.22 -6.20
CA GLU A 283 1.29 -10.77 -7.15
C GLU A 283 1.46 -12.29 -7.03
N ALA A 284 1.29 -12.84 -5.82
CA ALA A 284 1.31 -14.28 -5.60
C ALA A 284 0.01 -14.97 -6.07
N GLN A 285 -1.07 -14.22 -6.28
CA GLN A 285 -2.35 -14.74 -6.75
C GLN A 285 -2.41 -14.71 -8.28
N LYS A 286 -2.98 -15.77 -8.86
CA LYS A 286 -3.40 -15.82 -10.25
C LYS A 286 -4.91 -16.07 -10.25
N PRO A 287 -5.73 -15.02 -10.23
CA PRO A 287 -7.17 -15.20 -10.14
C PRO A 287 -7.67 -15.95 -11.37
N THR A 288 -8.57 -16.89 -11.13
CA THR A 288 -9.27 -17.69 -12.12
C THR A 288 -10.77 -17.60 -11.90
N LEU A 289 -11.57 -18.07 -12.86
CA LEU A 289 -13.03 -18.15 -12.66
C LEU A 289 -13.40 -19.06 -11.48
N ASP A 290 -12.57 -20.06 -11.18
CA ASP A 290 -12.82 -21.02 -10.10
C ASP A 290 -12.68 -20.36 -8.70
N ASP A 291 -12.01 -19.20 -8.62
CA ASP A 291 -11.91 -18.40 -7.39
C ASP A 291 -13.16 -17.53 -7.14
N LEU A 292 -14.07 -17.42 -8.11
CA LEU A 292 -15.25 -16.57 -8.04
C LEU A 292 -16.49 -17.41 -7.72
N GLU A 293 -16.87 -17.42 -6.44
CA GLU A 293 -18.10 -18.08 -6.02
C GLU A 293 -19.34 -17.31 -6.51
N LEU A 294 -20.30 -18.03 -7.09
CA LEU A 294 -21.67 -17.56 -7.17
C LEU A 294 -22.23 -17.59 -5.74
N SER A 295 -22.51 -16.42 -5.15
CA SER A 295 -23.28 -16.34 -3.92
C SER A 295 -24.56 -17.16 -4.09
N LYS A 296 -24.68 -18.25 -3.32
CA LYS A 296 -25.86 -19.12 -3.30
C LYS A 296 -27.07 -18.39 -2.76
#